data_AF-A0A951RS86-F1
#
_entry.id   AF-A0A951RS86-F1
#
_cell.length_a   1.000
_cell.length_b   1.000
_cell.length_c   1.000
_cell.angle_alpha   90.00
_cell.angle_beta   90.00
_cell.angle_gamma   90.00
#
_symmetry.space_group_name_H-M   'P 1'
#
loop_
_entity.id
_entity.type
_entity.pdbx_description
1 polymer ?
#
loop_
_entity_poly.entity_id
_entity_poly.type
_entity_poly.pdbx_seq_one_letter_code
_entity_poly.pdbx_strand_id
1 'polypeptide(L)'
;MSYYLFKRIYFLQMKAEDRRFIEYWKDQRKGSRAGYYITYIIGWAIVTFFILFFLSKLLTNLWKTGGPYLIHIFITLSIVCGFLVTHFTWTHNERRLNELTEDDNKEELN
;
A
#
# COMPACT_ATOMS: atom_id res chain seq x y z
N MET A 1 37.28 -9.66 -1.58
CA MET A 1 35.92 -10.11 -1.22
C MET A 1 35.03 -9.89 -2.44
N SER A 2 34.28 -10.89 -2.93
CA SER A 2 33.38 -10.68 -4.07
C SER A 2 32.17 -9.84 -3.65
N TYR A 3 31.72 -8.88 -4.46
CA TYR A 3 30.55 -8.02 -4.22
C TYR A 3 29.31 -8.81 -3.76
N TYR A 4 29.08 -9.98 -4.34
CA TYR A 4 27.96 -10.86 -3.98
C TYR A 4 28.04 -11.44 -2.56
N LEU A 5 29.24 -11.62 -2.02
CA LEU A 5 29.43 -12.12 -0.65
C LEU A 5 29.14 -11.02 0.38
N PHE A 6 29.54 -9.78 0.10
CA PHE A 6 29.34 -8.64 1.00
C PHE A 6 27.85 -8.32 1.15
N LYS A 7 27.15 -8.14 0.03
CA LYS A 7 25.70 -7.91 0.00
C LYS A 7 24.88 -8.99 0.73
N ARG A 8 25.34 -10.25 0.64
CA ARG A 8 24.69 -11.37 1.33
C ARG A 8 24.88 -11.28 2.85
N ILE A 9 26.03 -10.82 3.34
CA ILE A 9 26.33 -10.68 4.76
C ILE A 9 25.51 -9.53 5.37
N TYR A 10 25.44 -8.38 4.70
CA TYR A 10 24.65 -7.24 5.16
C TYR A 10 23.15 -7.56 5.20
N PHE A 11 22.64 -8.23 4.18
CA PHE A 11 21.27 -8.71 4.19
C PHE A 11 20.98 -9.60 5.41
N LEU A 12 21.94 -10.45 5.81
CA LEU A 12 21.82 -11.31 7.00
C LEU A 12 21.97 -10.53 8.32
N GLN A 13 22.67 -9.39 8.34
CA GLN A 13 22.80 -8.51 9.51
C GLN A 13 21.60 -7.59 9.74
N MET A 14 20.80 -7.28 8.70
CA MET A 14 19.54 -6.52 8.87
C MET A 14 18.61 -7.15 9.91
N LYS A 15 17.70 -6.35 10.47
CA LYS A 15 16.62 -6.89 11.32
C LYS A 15 15.72 -7.81 10.50
N ALA A 16 15.19 -8.85 11.13
CA ALA A 16 14.31 -9.82 10.46
C ALA A 16 13.03 -9.18 9.90
N GLU A 17 12.54 -8.09 10.51
CA GLU A 17 11.42 -7.32 10.01
C GLU A 17 11.71 -6.58 8.70
N ASP A 18 12.90 -5.97 8.57
CA ASP A 18 13.30 -5.22 7.39
C ASP A 18 13.59 -6.16 6.21
N ARG A 19 14.21 -7.32 6.47
CA ARG A 19 14.34 -8.39 5.46
C ARG A 19 12.98 -8.81 4.90
N ARG A 20 12.03 -9.14 5.79
CA ARG A 20 10.68 -9.56 5.38
C ARG A 20 9.96 -8.46 4.62
N PHE A 21 10.11 -7.20 5.05
CA PHE A 21 9.56 -6.06 4.32
C PHE A 21 10.14 -5.97 2.90
N ILE A 22 11.47 -6.02 2.74
CA ILE A 22 12.12 -5.93 1.43
C ILE A 22 11.66 -7.05 0.51
N GLU A 23 11.65 -8.30 0.99
CA GLU A 23 11.21 -9.45 0.20
C GLU A 23 9.74 -9.32 -0.23
N TYR A 24 8.86 -9.03 0.72
CA TYR A 24 7.43 -8.87 0.46
C TYR A 24 7.15 -7.72 -0.50
N TRP A 25 7.77 -6.56 -0.25
CA TRP A 25 7.54 -5.37 -1.07
C TRP A 25 8.10 -5.55 -2.49
N LYS A 26 9.26 -6.22 -2.65
CA LYS A 26 9.78 -6.59 -3.97
C LYS A 26 8.84 -7.54 -4.70
N ASP A 27 8.25 -8.51 -4.01
CA ASP A 27 7.28 -9.44 -4.60
C ASP A 27 5.98 -8.72 -5.00
N GLN A 28 5.45 -7.84 -4.16
CA GLN A 28 4.27 -7.03 -4.50
C GLN A 28 4.50 -6.11 -5.70
N ARG A 29 5.73 -5.62 -5.87
CA ARG A 29 6.16 -4.82 -7.02
C ARG A 29 6.50 -5.65 -8.25
N LYS A 30 6.56 -6.97 -8.13
CA LYS A 30 6.92 -7.90 -9.20
C LYS A 30 5.76 -8.01 -10.19
N GLY A 31 5.66 -7.01 -11.06
CA GLY A 31 4.57 -6.84 -12.01
C GLY A 31 4.54 -5.41 -12.54
N SER A 32 3.43 -5.01 -13.16
CA SER A 32 3.24 -3.62 -13.58
C SER A 32 2.76 -2.77 -12.40
N ARG A 33 3.31 -1.56 -12.29
CA ARG A 33 2.83 -0.56 -11.31
C ARG A 33 1.34 -0.27 -11.48
N ALA A 34 0.87 -0.22 -12.73
CA ALA A 34 -0.55 -0.04 -13.02
C ALA A 34 -1.39 -1.21 -12.49
N GLY A 35 -0.92 -2.46 -12.65
CA GLY A 35 -1.58 -3.65 -12.12
C GLY A 35 -1.72 -3.59 -10.60
N TYR A 36 -0.65 -3.24 -9.89
CA TYR A 36 -0.71 -2.99 -8.44
C TYR A 36 -1.80 -1.95 -8.11
N TYR A 37 -1.75 -0.79 -8.76
CA TYR A 37 -2.70 0.29 -8.47
C TYR A 37 -4.15 -0.16 -8.70
N ILE A 38 -4.45 -0.80 -9.83
CA ILE A 38 -5.82 -1.25 -10.15
C ILE A 38 -6.30 -2.25 -9.10
N THR A 39 -5.51 -3.28 -8.77
CA THR A 39 -5.89 -4.32 -7.81
C THR A 39 -6.17 -3.74 -6.42
N TYR A 40 -5.28 -2.88 -5.92
CA TYR A 40 -5.42 -2.31 -4.58
C TYR A 40 -6.50 -1.23 -4.51
N ILE A 41 -6.69 -0.43 -5.56
CA ILE A 41 -7.79 0.55 -5.63
C ILE A 41 -9.14 -0.18 -5.57
N ILE A 42 -9.32 -1.24 -6.37
CA ILE A 42 -10.57 -2.00 -6.36
C ILE A 42 -10.81 -2.64 -5.00
N GLY A 43 -9.78 -3.29 -4.41
CA GLY A 43 -9.87 -3.89 -3.09
C GLY A 43 -10.28 -2.89 -2.01
N TRP A 44 -9.56 -1.77 -1.91
CA TRP A 44 -9.86 -0.73 -0.94
C TRP A 44 -11.19 -0.01 -1.21
N ALA A 45 -11.59 0.15 -2.47
CA ALA A 45 -12.88 0.73 -2.81
C ALA A 45 -14.04 -0.17 -2.34
N ILE A 46 -13.94 -1.49 -2.50
CA ILE A 46 -14.97 -2.41 -2.00
C ILE A 46 -15.07 -2.32 -0.47
N VAL A 47 -13.95 -2.37 0.23
CA VAL A 47 -13.91 -2.26 1.70
C VAL A 47 -14.49 -0.93 2.17
N THR A 48 -14.05 0.18 1.56
CA THR A 48 -14.52 1.52 1.91
C THR A 48 -16.00 1.69 1.63
N PHE A 49 -16.51 1.15 0.52
CA PHE A 49 -17.92 1.18 0.18
C PHE A 49 -18.75 0.50 1.26
N PHE A 50 -18.36 -0.70 1.69
CA PHE A 50 -19.08 -1.40 2.76
C PHE A 50 -19.04 -0.61 4.07
N ILE A 51 -17.89 -0.05 4.45
CA ILE A 51 -17.78 0.79 5.64
C ILE A 51 -18.76 1.98 5.56
N LEU A 52 -18.73 2.73 4.46
CA LEU A 52 -19.63 3.87 4.25
C LEU A 52 -21.11 3.44 4.24
N PHE A 53 -21.42 2.34 3.57
CA PHE A 53 -22.76 1.78 3.49
C PHE A 53 -23.29 1.43 4.89
N PHE A 54 -22.55 0.63 5.66
CA PHE A 54 -22.97 0.20 6.99
C PHE A 54 -23.04 1.36 7.98
N LEU A 55 -22.05 2.26 7.98
CA LEU A 55 -22.07 3.45 8.83
C LEU A 55 -23.28 4.33 8.50
N SER A 56 -23.60 4.52 7.22
CA SER A 56 -24.77 5.29 6.81
C SER A 56 -26.07 4.65 7.30
N LYS A 57 -26.18 3.31 7.25
CA LYS A 57 -27.37 2.58 7.71
C LYS A 57 -27.51 2.61 9.24
N LEU A 58 -26.41 2.52 9.97
CA LEU A 58 -26.41 2.40 11.42
C LEU A 58 -26.53 3.75 12.13
N LEU A 59 -25.88 4.80 11.60
CA LEU A 59 -25.75 6.09 12.26
C LEU A 59 -26.69 7.17 11.71
N THR A 60 -27.33 6.95 10.56
CA THR A 60 -28.09 8.01 9.88
C THR A 60 -29.36 7.52 9.19
N ASN A 61 -30.30 8.43 8.96
CA ASN A 61 -31.45 8.20 8.08
C ASN A 61 -31.17 8.64 6.62
N LEU A 62 -29.90 8.77 6.21
CA LEU A 62 -29.51 9.27 4.89
C LEU A 62 -30.16 8.53 3.72
N TRP A 63 -30.52 7.26 3.91
CA TRP A 63 -31.25 6.49 2.91
C TRP A 63 -32.66 7.01 2.60
N LYS A 64 -33.30 7.70 3.55
CA LYS A 64 -34.63 8.30 3.37
C LYS A 64 -34.55 9.63 2.60
N THR A 65 -33.44 10.36 2.72
CA THR A 65 -33.26 11.69 2.13
C THR A 65 -32.41 11.69 0.86
N GLY A 66 -31.38 10.85 0.79
CA GLY A 66 -30.40 10.81 -0.31
C GLY A 66 -30.83 9.99 -1.53
N GLY A 67 -31.86 9.15 -1.39
CA GLY A 67 -32.41 8.35 -2.50
C GLY A 67 -31.35 7.58 -3.30
N PRO A 68 -31.54 7.37 -4.62
CA PRO A 68 -30.59 6.64 -5.46
C PRO A 68 -29.26 7.37 -5.67
N TYR A 69 -29.15 8.68 -5.41
CA TYR A 69 -27.89 9.41 -5.57
C TYR A 69 -26.85 9.07 -4.50
N LEU A 70 -27.29 8.64 -3.32
CA LEU A 70 -26.40 8.30 -2.21
C LEU A 70 -25.45 7.14 -2.56
N ILE A 71 -25.91 6.16 -3.33
CA ILE A 71 -25.06 5.03 -3.73
C ILE A 71 -23.95 5.47 -4.69
N HIS A 72 -24.25 6.39 -5.62
CA HIS A 72 -23.27 6.95 -6.54
C HIS A 72 -22.20 7.74 -5.78
N ILE A 73 -22.62 8.55 -4.78
CA ILE A 73 -21.69 9.28 -3.91
C ILE A 73 -20.76 8.30 -3.17
N PHE A 74 -21.29 7.22 -2.60
CA PHE A 74 -20.47 6.23 -1.90
C PHE A 74 -19.50 5.51 -2.83
N ILE A 75 -19.93 5.15 -4.03
CA ILE A 75 -19.02 4.54 -5.04
C ILE A 75 -17.88 5.51 -5.36
N THR A 76 -18.19 6.77 -5.67
CA THR A 76 -17.17 7.79 -5.99
C THR A 76 -16.20 8.00 -4.84
N LEU A 77 -16.71 8.19 -3.61
CA LEU A 77 -15.87 8.36 -2.42
C LEU A 77 -14.99 7.13 -2.16
N SER A 78 -15.53 5.93 -2.37
CA SER A 78 -14.79 4.69 -2.13
C SER A 78 -13.63 4.51 -3.11
N ILE A 79 -13.83 4.85 -4.39
CA ILE A 79 -12.75 4.81 -5.38
C ILE A 79 -11.67 5.85 -5.05
N VAL A 80 -12.06 7.07 -4.68
CA VAL A 80 -11.12 8.13 -4.29
C VAL A 80 -10.31 7.70 -3.06
N CYS A 81 -10.96 7.18 -2.02
CA CYS A 81 -10.29 6.65 -0.84
C CYS A 81 -9.35 5.49 -1.20
N GLY A 82 -9.81 4.56 -2.05
CA GLY A 82 -8.98 3.44 -2.51
C GLY A 82 -7.73 3.90 -3.25
N PHE A 83 -7.85 4.93 -4.10
CA PHE A 83 -6.71 5.58 -4.75
C PHE A 83 -5.75 6.19 -3.73
N LEU A 84 -6.25 6.98 -2.79
CA LEU A 84 -5.42 7.63 -1.77
C LEU A 84 -4.66 6.62 -0.92
N VAL A 85 -5.35 5.60 -0.38
CA VAL A 85 -4.71 4.56 0.45
C VAL A 85 -3.65 3.80 -0.35
N THR A 86 -3.95 3.43 -1.59
CA THR A 86 -3.01 2.73 -2.47
C THR A 86 -1.78 3.60 -2.78
N HIS A 87 -2.00 4.88 -3.08
CA HIS A 87 -0.93 5.82 -3.39
C HIS A 87 -0.03 6.11 -2.18
N PHE A 88 -0.62 6.33 -1.00
CA PHE A 88 0.14 6.54 0.24
C PHE A 88 0.93 5.29 0.63
N THR A 89 0.33 4.10 0.52
CA THR A 89 1.02 2.83 0.80
C THR A 89 2.20 2.63 -0.14
N TRP A 90 2.00 2.87 -1.44
CA TRP A 90 3.08 2.75 -2.42
C TRP A 90 4.22 3.72 -2.12
N THR A 91 3.91 5.00 -1.93
CA THR A 91 4.92 6.05 -1.70
C THR A 91 5.68 5.84 -0.39
N HIS A 92 4.97 5.47 0.68
CA HIS A 92 5.59 5.14 1.96
C HIS A 92 6.54 3.94 1.85
N ASN A 93 6.09 2.85 1.21
CA ASN A 93 6.90 1.64 1.07
C ASN A 93 8.10 1.87 0.14
N GLU A 94 7.96 2.64 -0.94
CA GLU A 94 9.09 3.01 -1.79
C GLU A 94 10.13 3.83 -1.01
N ARG A 95 9.68 4.79 -0.19
CA ARG A 95 10.59 5.59 0.62
C ARG A 95 11.35 4.72 1.61
N ARG A 96 10.65 3.82 2.33
CA ARG A 96 11.27 2.88 3.26
C ARG A 96 12.25 1.93 2.57
N LEU A 97 11.94 1.45 1.36
CA LEU A 97 12.86 0.59 0.60
C LEU A 97 14.14 1.35 0.23
N ASN A 98 14.02 2.59 -0.22
CA ASN A 98 15.17 3.41 -0.56
C ASN A 98 16.03 3.70 0.66
N GLU A 99 15.43 4.06 1.80
CA GLU A 99 16.14 4.27 3.08
C GLU A 99 16.96 3.02 3.46
N LEU A 100 16.34 1.83 3.45
CA LEU A 100 17.01 0.57 3.78
C LEU A 100 18.12 0.18 2.78
N THR A 101 18.01 0.60 1.52
CA THR A 101 19.01 0.27 0.49
C THR A 101 20.14 1.30 0.44
N GLU A 102 19.87 2.56 0.78
CA GLU A 102 20.89 3.60 0.89
C GLU A 102 21.77 3.39 2.12
N ASP A 103 21.21 2.92 3.24
CA ASP A 103 21.99 2.56 4.42
C ASP A 103 22.93 1.37 4.14
N ASP A 104 22.46 0.35 3.39
CA ASP A 104 23.29 -0.78 2.91
C ASP A 104 24.52 -0.27 2.11
N ASN A 105 24.32 0.69 1.19
CA ASN A 105 25.40 1.26 0.38
C ASN A 105 26.36 2.17 1.17
N LYS A 106 25.91 2.77 2.28
CA LYS A 106 26.76 3.65 3.11
C LYS A 106 27.65 2.84 4.06
N GLU A 107 27.16 1.72 4.57
CA GLU A 107 27.98 0.78 5.33
C GLU A 107 28.97 0.01 4.42
N GLU A 108 28.68 -0.12 3.12
CA GLU A 108 29.63 -0.62 2.09
C GLU A 108 30.89 0.25 1.91
N LEU A 109 30.81 1.56 2.19
CA LEU A 109 31.86 2.54 1.91
C LEU A 109 32.71 2.93 3.12
N ASN A 110 32.36 2.48 4.33
CA ASN A 110 33.13 2.70 5.56
C ASN A 110 33.89 1.45 5.98
#